data_AF-A0A947S7M1-F1
#
_entry.id   AF-A0A947S7M1-F1
#
_cell.length_a   1.000
_cell.length_b   1.000
_cell.length_c   1.000
_cell.angle_alpha   90.00
_cell.angle_beta   90.00
_cell.angle_gamma   90.00
#
_symmetry.space_group_name_H-M   'P 1'
#
loop_
_entity.id
_entity.type
_entity.pdbx_description
1 polymer ?
#
loop_
_entity_poly.entity_id
_entity_poly.type
_entity_poly.pdbx_seq_one_letter_code
_entity_poly.pdbx_strand_id
1 'polypeptide(L)'
;MQRYIIFFIAAVTLLLAANPAEAASVHYSASQLSSAVIFQAYDGDVKIEVPAGQHSFLDIYVFKKSADAMPENVELVSGIYDYYILSPQVDDQAIFNLILKYNSDSIYAKHIYKWNYEEKFWQLQPSVIDLESQTVSALISGRKGKIAVFEAGSVESEERELSSADQLFTIKLPAALAGYQMLTKIDSFSNLGYPEEKARTSDIYQFDVKSGQPLDLTEPIQLTINFSSAEHARKAIYYWDNNQNSWIYLPSWTNYYENSVSAYIHLPFSRVALFKEEGQWAGEASWYAWRGGNYAASRDYPSGAQLKVTNITYGSKNFGKSVIVTINDYGPAEWTGRIIDLDKVAYSQIGYLKGGVMPVRVEEIE
;
A
#
# COMPACT_ATOMS: atom_id res chain seq x y z
N MET A 1 60.69 18.03 47.63
CA MET A 1 60.66 17.36 46.31
C MET A 1 59.28 16.77 46.08
N GLN A 2 58.40 17.52 45.44
CA GLN A 2 57.06 17.04 45.07
C GLN A 2 57.13 16.50 43.64
N ARG A 3 56.83 15.21 43.47
CA ARG A 3 56.77 14.54 42.16
C ARG A 3 55.43 14.89 41.53
N TYR A 4 55.45 15.65 40.44
CA TYR A 4 54.29 15.78 39.55
C TYR A 4 54.20 14.50 38.71
N ILE A 5 53.16 13.71 38.96
CA ILE A 5 52.76 12.62 38.07
C ILE A 5 52.02 13.29 36.91
N ILE A 6 52.72 13.46 35.79
CA ILE A 6 52.13 13.88 34.52
C ILE A 6 51.37 12.66 34.00
N PHE A 7 50.03 12.70 34.07
CA PHE A 7 49.20 11.77 33.32
C PHE A 7 49.38 12.09 31.83
N PHE A 8 50.19 11.29 31.14
CA PHE A 8 50.06 11.11 29.71
C PHE A 8 48.68 10.50 29.46
N ILE A 9 47.70 11.33 29.11
CA ILE A 9 46.47 10.84 28.48
C ILE A 9 46.93 10.31 27.13
N ALA A 10 47.15 9.00 27.08
CA ALA A 10 47.35 8.26 25.86
C ALA A 10 46.14 8.58 24.97
N ALA A 11 46.39 9.32 23.90
CA ALA A 11 45.50 9.35 22.76
C ALA A 11 45.28 7.90 22.37
N VAL A 12 44.11 7.37 22.74
CA VAL A 12 43.64 6.09 22.22
C VAL A 12 43.52 6.32 20.73
N THR A 13 44.54 5.90 20.01
CA THR A 13 44.54 5.75 18.56
C THR A 13 43.45 4.75 18.26
N LEU A 14 42.22 5.23 18.12
CA LEU A 14 41.14 4.47 17.54
C LEU A 14 41.58 4.22 16.10
N LEU A 15 42.01 2.99 15.85
CA LEU A 15 42.39 2.49 14.53
C LEU A 15 41.11 2.46 13.67
N LEU A 16 40.68 3.61 13.18
CA LEU A 16 39.64 3.73 12.17
C LEU A 16 40.36 3.85 10.82
N ALA A 17 40.24 2.80 10.02
CA ALA A 17 40.54 2.82 8.60
C ALA A 17 39.53 3.73 7.86
N ALA A 18 39.59 5.03 8.12
CA ALA A 18 38.88 6.04 7.37
C ALA A 18 39.92 6.88 6.62
N ASN A 19 39.68 7.13 5.33
CA ASN A 19 40.50 8.06 4.56
C ASN A 19 40.43 9.45 5.24
N PRO A 20 41.56 10.09 5.60
CA PRO A 20 41.56 11.37 6.30
C PRO A 20 40.92 12.52 5.49
N ALA A 21 40.70 12.32 4.18
CA ALA A 21 40.03 13.28 3.31
C ALA A 21 38.51 13.42 3.58
N GLU A 22 37.91 12.52 4.37
CA GLU A 22 36.45 12.46 4.57
C GLU A 22 36.03 12.42 6.06
N ALA A 23 36.91 12.90 6.94
CA ALA A 23 36.70 12.94 8.39
C ALA A 23 36.79 14.38 8.91
N ALA A 24 35.82 14.78 9.76
CA ALA A 24 35.84 16.05 10.47
C ALA A 24 35.85 15.80 11.98
N SER A 25 36.66 16.56 12.72
CA SER A 25 36.71 16.46 14.18
C SER A 25 37.01 17.80 14.84
N VAL A 26 36.38 18.08 15.98
CA VAL A 26 36.64 19.28 16.79
C VAL A 26 36.62 18.93 18.27
N HIS A 27 37.55 19.52 19.02
CA HIS A 27 37.59 19.53 20.48
C HIS A 27 37.00 20.84 21.02
N TYR A 28 36.08 20.74 21.97
CA TYR A 28 35.55 21.86 22.74
C TYR A 28 35.97 21.74 24.20
N SER A 29 36.61 22.79 24.71
CA SER A 29 36.93 22.92 26.13
C SER A 29 35.70 23.34 26.94
N ALA A 30 35.72 23.10 28.26
CA ALA A 30 34.62 23.47 29.16
C ALA A 30 34.20 24.95 29.06
N SER A 31 35.12 25.88 28.81
CA SER A 31 34.80 27.32 28.70
C SER A 31 33.96 27.64 27.47
N GLN A 32 34.18 26.92 26.37
CA GLN A 32 33.43 27.09 25.11
C GLN A 32 32.02 26.49 25.21
N LEU A 33 31.81 25.53 26.11
CA LEU A 33 30.54 24.82 26.31
C LEU A 33 29.63 25.50 27.37
N SER A 34 30.01 26.70 27.83
CA SER A 34 29.18 27.52 28.72
C SER A 34 27.89 28.04 28.05
N SER A 35 27.82 27.96 26.73
CA SER A 35 26.64 28.18 25.90
C SER A 35 26.50 27.03 24.89
N ALA A 36 25.36 26.95 24.21
CA ALA A 36 25.19 26.00 23.11
C ALA A 36 26.25 26.24 22.03
N VAL A 37 26.76 25.16 21.45
CA VAL A 37 27.77 25.22 20.38
C VAL A 37 27.29 24.45 19.16
N ILE A 38 27.75 24.87 17.98
CA ILE A 38 27.46 24.20 16.72
C ILE A 38 28.78 23.64 16.19
N PHE A 39 28.83 22.32 16.05
CA PHE A 39 29.83 21.65 15.24
C PHE A 39 29.38 21.63 13.79
N GLN A 40 30.31 21.81 12.86
CA GLN A 40 30.08 21.69 11.42
C GLN A 40 31.21 20.86 10.80
N ALA A 41 30.84 19.86 10.01
CA ALA A 41 31.78 19.06 9.23
C ALA A 41 32.42 19.89 8.10
N TYR A 42 33.58 19.46 7.59
CA TYR A 42 34.35 20.22 6.58
C TYR A 42 33.60 20.44 5.26
N ASP A 43 32.76 19.50 4.84
CA ASP A 43 31.90 19.62 3.66
C ASP A 43 30.70 20.57 3.90
N GLY A 44 30.42 20.90 5.16
CA GLY A 44 29.27 21.70 5.58
C GLY A 44 27.94 20.94 5.54
N ASP A 45 27.96 19.66 5.20
CA ASP A 45 26.75 18.85 5.01
C ASP A 45 26.18 18.35 6.33
N VAL A 46 27.01 18.27 7.39
CA VAL A 46 26.59 17.84 8.73
C VAL A 46 26.86 18.93 9.75
N LYS A 47 25.83 19.26 10.54
CA LYS A 47 25.98 20.07 11.75
C LYS A 47 25.36 19.36 12.95
N ILE A 48 26.03 19.48 14.08
CA ILE A 48 25.53 18.96 15.36
C ILE A 48 25.49 20.12 16.33
N GLU A 49 24.29 20.50 16.77
CA GLU A 49 24.12 21.48 17.81
C GLU A 49 24.10 20.78 19.16
N VAL A 50 25.01 21.23 20.00
CA VAL A 50 25.19 20.72 21.35
C VAL A 50 24.56 21.73 22.29
N PRO A 51 23.54 21.32 23.08
CA PRO A 51 22.94 22.22 24.05
C PRO A 51 23.94 22.65 25.13
N ALA A 52 23.71 23.81 25.74
CA ALA A 52 24.52 24.25 26.87
C ALA A 52 24.41 23.25 28.02
N GLY A 53 25.54 22.85 28.61
CA GLY A 53 25.57 21.81 29.63
C GLY A 53 26.89 21.75 30.36
N GLN A 54 26.92 21.09 31.53
CA GLN A 54 28.16 20.88 32.29
C GLN A 54 28.99 19.76 31.67
N HIS A 55 29.64 20.06 30.55
CA HIS A 55 30.60 19.18 29.89
C HIS A 55 32.01 19.57 30.32
N SER A 56 32.78 18.61 30.83
CA SER A 56 34.19 18.86 31.15
C SER A 56 35.03 19.11 29.88
N PHE A 57 34.63 18.47 28.78
CA PHE A 57 35.08 18.69 27.42
C PHE A 57 34.10 17.97 26.48
N LEU A 58 34.21 18.22 25.18
CA LEU A 58 33.45 17.49 24.16
C LEU A 58 34.30 17.33 22.90
N ASP A 59 34.54 16.09 22.48
CA ASP A 59 35.13 15.78 21.18
C ASP A 59 34.05 15.26 20.24
N ILE A 60 33.89 15.88 19.09
CA ILE A 60 32.93 15.45 18.07
C ILE A 60 33.73 14.98 16.86
N TYR A 61 33.36 13.80 16.34
CA TYR A 61 33.90 13.21 15.12
C TYR A 61 32.75 12.88 14.17
N VAL A 62 32.91 13.22 12.89
CA VAL A 62 31.99 12.85 11.81
C VAL A 62 32.80 12.28 10.65
N PHE A 63 32.38 11.14 10.12
CA PHE A 63 33.03 10.44 9.03
C PHE A 63 32.04 10.15 7.92
N LYS A 64 32.37 10.48 6.67
CA LYS A 64 31.58 10.02 5.52
C LYS A 64 31.83 8.52 5.30
N LYS A 65 30.79 7.80 4.91
CA LYS A 65 30.78 6.33 4.74
C LYS A 65 29.97 5.92 3.53
N SER A 66 30.15 4.67 3.11
CA SER A 66 29.24 3.93 2.25
C SER A 66 28.22 3.14 3.09
N ALA A 67 27.07 2.80 2.52
CA ALA A 67 26.07 1.94 3.16
C ALA A 67 26.35 0.47 2.89
N ASP A 68 26.03 -0.37 3.87
CA ASP A 68 26.02 -1.83 3.74
C ASP A 68 24.60 -2.36 3.42
N ALA A 69 23.54 -1.59 3.74
CA ALA A 69 22.14 -1.87 3.45
C ALA A 69 21.34 -0.55 3.37
N MET A 70 20.30 -0.50 2.56
CA MET A 70 19.43 0.68 2.36
C MET A 70 17.99 0.37 2.78
N PRO A 71 17.24 1.34 3.31
CA PRO A 71 15.79 1.18 3.49
C PRO A 71 15.12 1.07 2.12
N GLU A 72 14.10 0.20 2.01
CA GLU A 72 13.31 0.06 0.78
C GLU A 72 12.37 1.28 0.60
N ASN A 73 12.02 1.59 -0.66
CA ASN A 73 11.03 2.61 -1.03
C ASN A 73 11.36 4.06 -0.63
N VAL A 74 12.64 4.34 -0.36
CA VAL A 74 13.16 5.69 -0.12
C VAL A 74 14.48 5.87 -0.85
N GLU A 75 14.73 7.07 -1.34
CA GLU A 75 15.95 7.41 -2.08
C GLU A 75 16.95 8.11 -1.17
N LEU A 76 18.22 7.69 -1.23
CA LEU A 76 19.29 8.36 -0.49
C LEU A 76 19.57 9.72 -1.15
N VAL A 77 19.32 10.80 -0.42
CA VAL A 77 19.50 12.18 -0.91
C VAL A 77 20.59 12.95 -0.17
N SER A 78 21.39 12.28 0.67
CA SER A 78 22.59 12.86 1.32
C SER A 78 23.77 11.89 1.28
N GLY A 79 24.92 12.32 1.80
CA GLY A 79 25.95 11.38 2.23
C GLY A 79 25.48 10.52 3.41
N ILE A 80 26.15 9.39 3.64
CA ILE A 80 26.00 8.60 4.87
C ILE A 80 27.14 8.96 5.80
N TYR A 81 26.82 9.22 7.06
CA TYR A 81 27.78 9.68 8.05
C TYR A 81 27.75 8.83 9.31
N ASP A 82 28.91 8.46 9.83
CA ASP A 82 29.06 8.01 11.21
C ASP A 82 29.44 9.20 12.08
N TYR A 83 28.80 9.36 13.23
CA TYR A 83 29.15 10.36 14.23
C TYR A 83 29.55 9.72 15.55
N TYR A 84 30.44 10.39 16.28
CA TYR A 84 30.86 10.06 17.65
C TYR A 84 30.99 11.34 18.45
N ILE A 85 30.39 11.36 19.64
CA ILE A 85 30.43 12.47 20.59
C ILE A 85 31.02 11.93 21.89
N LEU A 86 32.21 12.38 22.25
CA LEU A 86 32.93 11.91 23.44
C LEU A 86 32.95 13.02 24.49
N SER A 87 32.32 12.73 25.62
CA SER A 87 32.39 13.54 26.83
C SER A 87 32.06 12.66 28.03
N PRO A 88 32.66 12.88 29.22
CA PRO A 88 32.34 12.10 30.41
C PRO A 88 30.85 12.19 30.80
N GLN A 89 30.17 13.28 30.42
CA GLN A 89 28.78 13.56 30.74
C GLN A 89 27.80 13.22 29.60
N VAL A 90 28.27 12.61 28.51
CA VAL A 90 27.43 12.21 27.38
C VAL A 90 27.28 10.70 27.38
N ASP A 91 26.06 10.24 27.68
CA ASP A 91 25.68 8.83 27.66
C ASP A 91 24.89 8.46 26.38
N ASP A 92 24.36 7.23 26.35
CA ASP A 92 23.58 6.74 25.21
C ASP A 92 22.15 7.33 25.14
N GLN A 93 21.73 8.12 26.14
CA GLN A 93 20.44 8.82 26.19
C GLN A 93 20.54 10.33 25.92
N ALA A 94 21.74 10.89 25.93
CA ALA A 94 21.99 12.29 25.61
C ALA A 94 21.39 12.67 24.25
N ILE A 95 20.75 13.84 24.18
CA ILE A 95 20.03 14.30 22.99
C ILE A 95 20.78 15.49 22.37
N PHE A 96 20.94 15.45 21.05
CA PHE A 96 21.56 16.51 20.26
C PHE A 96 20.65 16.87 19.09
N ASN A 97 20.73 18.12 18.62
CA ASN A 97 20.07 18.49 17.37
C ASN A 97 21.04 18.23 16.21
N LEU A 98 20.64 17.37 15.29
CA LEU A 98 21.39 17.04 14.09
C LEU A 98 20.77 17.77 12.92
N ILE A 99 21.60 18.40 12.09
CA ILE A 99 21.17 19.03 10.84
C ILE A 99 21.99 18.42 9.71
N LEU A 100 21.30 17.87 8.71
CA LEU A 100 21.90 17.30 7.51
C LEU A 100 21.43 18.06 6.28
N LYS A 101 22.37 18.37 5.39
CA LYS A 101 22.07 18.86 4.05
C LYS A 101 21.66 17.70 3.16
N TYR A 102 20.70 17.95 2.27
CA TYR A 102 20.30 17.01 1.22
C TYR A 102 20.48 17.63 -0.17
N ASN A 103 20.50 16.77 -1.18
CA ASN A 103 20.62 17.12 -2.58
C ASN A 103 19.46 16.48 -3.35
N SER A 104 18.32 17.18 -3.37
CA SER A 104 17.13 16.80 -4.14
C SER A 104 16.24 18.02 -4.31
N ASP A 105 15.77 18.23 -5.54
CA ASP A 105 14.85 19.32 -5.91
C ASP A 105 13.37 18.91 -5.80
N SER A 106 13.11 17.69 -5.34
CA SER A 106 11.76 17.14 -5.22
C SER A 106 11.02 17.70 -4.00
N ILE A 107 9.69 17.76 -4.11
CA ILE A 107 8.78 18.19 -3.04
C ILE A 107 8.46 17.09 -2.02
N TYR A 108 8.94 15.87 -2.23
CA TYR A 108 8.67 14.76 -1.33
C TYR A 108 9.33 14.93 0.03
N ALA A 109 8.72 14.29 1.03
CA ALA A 109 9.16 14.34 2.41
C ALA A 109 10.57 13.74 2.55
N LYS A 110 11.43 14.44 3.29
CA LYS A 110 12.81 14.07 3.56
C LYS A 110 13.00 13.90 5.05
N HIS A 111 13.57 12.77 5.45
CA HIS A 111 13.75 12.47 6.85
C HIS A 111 15.15 11.95 7.13
N ILE A 112 15.65 12.28 8.31
CA ILE A 112 16.86 11.65 8.84
C ILE A 112 16.50 10.23 9.29
N TYR A 113 17.31 9.27 8.88
CA TYR A 113 17.29 7.92 9.42
C TYR A 113 18.58 7.67 10.19
N LYS A 114 18.47 6.89 11.26
CA LYS A 114 19.60 6.44 12.08
C LYS A 114 19.66 4.92 12.04
N TRP A 115 20.82 4.36 11.76
CA TRP A 115 21.02 2.91 11.76
C TRP A 115 20.88 2.32 13.17
N ASN A 116 19.99 1.36 13.32
CA ASN A 116 19.91 0.49 14.49
C ASN A 116 20.89 -0.68 14.28
N TYR A 117 21.96 -0.73 15.08
CA TYR A 117 22.99 -1.77 14.98
C TYR A 117 22.54 -3.13 15.50
N GLU A 118 21.60 -3.18 16.44
CA GLU A 118 21.10 -4.42 17.03
C GLU A 118 20.17 -5.14 16.05
N GLU A 119 19.21 -4.39 15.52
CA GLU A 119 18.19 -4.91 14.61
C GLU A 119 18.60 -4.82 13.12
N LYS A 120 19.73 -4.16 12.83
CA LYS A 120 20.32 -4.01 11.48
C LYS A 120 19.36 -3.40 10.45
N PHE A 121 18.69 -2.31 10.82
CA PHE A 121 17.85 -1.55 9.90
C PHE A 121 17.97 -0.03 10.14
N TRP A 122 17.54 0.76 9.16
CA TRP A 122 17.47 2.21 9.28
C TRP A 122 16.19 2.63 10.00
N GLN A 123 16.32 3.27 11.16
CA GLN A 123 15.23 3.78 11.96
C GLN A 123 14.94 5.26 11.63
N LEU A 124 13.71 5.55 11.20
CA LEU A 124 13.23 6.91 10.94
C LEU A 124 13.34 7.78 12.21
N GLN A 125 13.87 9.00 12.05
CA GLN A 125 13.90 10.02 13.10
C GLN A 125 12.87 11.11 12.77
N PRO A 126 12.04 11.53 13.75
CA PRO A 126 11.17 12.69 13.59
C PRO A 126 11.98 13.91 13.16
N SER A 127 11.65 14.47 11.99
CA SER A 127 12.49 15.44 11.29
C SER A 127 11.71 16.69 10.89
N VAL A 128 12.38 17.83 10.88
CA VAL A 128 11.88 19.13 10.39
C VAL A 128 12.67 19.52 9.15
N ILE A 129 11.96 19.83 8.06
CA ILE A 129 12.55 20.13 6.75
C ILE A 129 12.59 21.65 6.56
N ASP A 130 13.73 22.17 6.13
CA ASP A 130 13.90 23.51 5.61
C ASP A 130 14.25 23.43 4.13
N LEU A 131 13.25 23.76 3.30
CA LEU A 131 13.35 23.71 1.84
C LEU A 131 14.26 24.82 1.27
N GLU A 132 14.37 25.97 1.93
CA GLU A 132 15.17 27.10 1.45
C GLU A 132 16.65 26.82 1.60
N SER A 133 17.05 26.26 2.75
CA SER A 133 18.44 25.88 3.02
C SER A 133 18.80 24.47 2.53
N GLN A 134 17.84 23.71 2.01
CA GLN A 134 17.96 22.29 1.66
C GLN A 134 18.55 21.47 2.83
N THR A 135 17.99 21.67 4.02
CA THR A 135 18.39 20.93 5.22
C THR A 135 17.23 20.20 5.88
N VAL A 136 17.55 19.10 6.56
CA VAL A 136 16.65 18.40 7.47
C VAL A 136 17.30 18.38 8.85
N SER A 137 16.51 18.68 9.88
CA SER A 137 16.95 18.62 11.27
C SER A 137 16.16 17.59 12.08
N ALA A 138 16.81 16.91 13.03
CA ALA A 138 16.18 15.96 13.93
C ALA A 138 16.88 15.92 15.29
N LEU A 139 16.11 15.65 16.34
CA LEU A 139 16.69 15.29 17.63
C LEU A 139 17.17 13.84 17.57
N ILE A 140 18.46 13.64 17.82
CA ILE A 140 19.08 12.32 17.87
C ILE A 140 19.53 12.00 19.30
N SER A 141 19.30 10.77 19.72
CA SER A 141 19.81 10.26 21.00
C SER A 141 21.14 9.55 20.84
N GLY A 142 21.95 9.57 21.89
CA GLY A 142 23.14 8.75 22.07
C GLY A 142 24.41 9.29 21.43
N ARG A 143 25.53 8.87 22.03
CA ARG A 143 26.88 9.35 21.74
C ARG A 143 27.48 8.90 20.40
N LYS A 144 26.84 7.99 19.68
CA LYS A 144 27.29 7.54 18.35
C LYS A 144 26.12 7.06 17.50
N GLY A 145 26.31 7.11 16.19
CA GLY A 145 25.34 6.57 15.24
C GLY A 145 25.80 6.67 13.80
N LYS A 146 25.10 5.95 12.93
CA LYS A 146 25.19 6.10 11.47
C LYS A 146 23.90 6.74 10.98
N ILE A 147 23.99 7.79 10.18
CA ILE A 147 22.89 8.69 9.81
C ILE A 147 22.92 9.02 8.32
N ALA A 148 21.75 9.27 7.75
CA ALA A 148 21.58 9.78 6.39
C ALA A 148 20.19 10.40 6.21
N VAL A 149 20.01 11.23 5.19
CA VAL A 149 18.71 11.73 4.75
C VAL A 149 18.19 10.86 3.61
N PHE A 150 16.99 10.37 3.80
CA PHE A 150 16.25 9.67 2.76
C PHE A 150 15.02 10.49 2.38
N GLU A 151 14.77 10.56 1.08
CA GLU A 151 13.57 11.11 0.49
C GLU A 151 12.56 9.98 0.28
N ALA A 152 11.28 10.22 0.59
CA ALA A 152 10.22 9.37 0.09
C ALA A 152 10.32 9.36 -1.44
N GLY A 153 10.61 8.19 -2.03
CA GLY A 153 10.75 8.08 -3.47
C GLY A 153 9.51 8.64 -4.17
N SER A 154 9.61 8.98 -5.45
CA SER A 154 8.42 9.09 -6.29
C SER A 154 7.72 7.74 -6.27
N VAL A 155 6.83 7.55 -5.31
CA VAL A 155 5.92 6.44 -5.31
C VAL A 155 4.97 6.77 -6.45
N GLU A 156 5.29 6.29 -7.66
CA GLU A 156 4.19 5.62 -8.37
C GLU A 156 3.67 4.65 -7.33
N SER A 157 2.51 4.96 -6.76
CA SER A 157 1.80 4.09 -5.83
C SER A 157 1.63 2.76 -6.54
N GLU A 158 2.62 1.88 -6.45
CA GLU A 158 2.44 0.48 -6.75
C GLU A 158 1.54 -0.01 -5.63
N GLU A 159 0.25 0.12 -5.89
CA GLU A 159 -0.79 -0.62 -5.22
C GLU A 159 -0.27 -2.06 -5.13
N ARG A 160 0.03 -2.52 -3.92
CA ARG A 160 0.72 -3.80 -3.75
C ARG A 160 -0.27 -4.92 -4.06
N GLU A 161 -0.20 -5.39 -5.29
CA GLU A 161 -1.02 -6.46 -5.84
C GLU A 161 -0.31 -7.80 -5.63
N LEU A 162 -1.05 -8.78 -5.11
CA LEU A 162 -0.55 -10.11 -4.76
C LEU A 162 -1.50 -11.14 -5.31
N SER A 163 -0.99 -12.07 -6.12
CA SER A 163 -1.79 -13.12 -6.74
C SER A 163 -1.52 -14.49 -6.14
N SER A 164 -2.53 -15.36 -6.19
CA SER A 164 -2.41 -16.79 -5.96
C SER A 164 -1.48 -17.44 -7.00
N ALA A 165 -0.98 -18.63 -6.69
CA ALA A 165 -0.07 -19.36 -7.58
C ALA A 165 -0.70 -19.71 -8.94
N ASP A 166 -2.01 -19.91 -9.00
CA ASP A 166 -2.78 -20.14 -10.23
C ASP A 166 -3.15 -18.86 -10.99
N GLN A 167 -2.82 -17.67 -10.44
CA GLN A 167 -3.13 -16.36 -11.00
C GLN A 167 -4.63 -16.07 -11.17
N LEU A 168 -5.50 -16.84 -10.52
CA LEU A 168 -6.95 -16.65 -10.58
C LEU A 168 -7.50 -15.81 -9.43
N PHE A 169 -6.75 -15.63 -8.36
CA PHE A 169 -7.15 -14.77 -7.23
C PHE A 169 -6.07 -13.75 -6.93
N THR A 170 -6.50 -12.51 -6.75
CA THR A 170 -5.63 -11.40 -6.45
C THR A 170 -6.18 -10.57 -5.30
N ILE A 171 -5.30 -10.14 -4.41
CA ILE A 171 -5.59 -9.07 -3.45
C ILE A 171 -4.78 -7.85 -3.81
N LYS A 172 -5.39 -6.69 -3.64
CA LYS A 172 -4.76 -5.38 -3.82
C LYS A 172 -4.89 -4.61 -2.53
N LEU A 173 -3.74 -4.30 -1.94
CA LEU A 173 -3.68 -3.63 -0.65
C LEU A 173 -3.89 -2.12 -0.80
N PRO A 174 -4.59 -1.47 0.15
CA PRO A 174 -4.82 -0.04 0.11
C PRO A 174 -3.50 0.73 0.26
N ALA A 175 -3.41 1.89 -0.40
CA ALA A 175 -2.20 2.72 -0.42
C ALA A 175 -1.78 3.18 0.99
N ALA A 176 -2.74 3.32 1.90
CA ALA A 176 -2.47 3.61 3.32
C ALA A 176 -1.51 2.62 3.99
N LEU A 177 -1.35 1.40 3.44
CA LEU A 177 -0.46 0.37 3.96
C LEU A 177 0.93 0.33 3.30
N ALA A 178 1.23 1.21 2.33
CA ALA A 178 2.48 1.17 1.55
C ALA A 178 3.77 1.30 2.40
N GLY A 179 3.69 1.86 3.60
CA GLY A 179 4.82 1.97 4.55
C GLY A 179 4.93 0.85 5.58
N TYR A 180 3.98 -0.09 5.62
CA TYR A 180 3.99 -1.17 6.61
C TYR A 180 4.88 -2.33 6.13
N GLN A 181 5.78 -2.80 7.00
CA GLN A 181 6.38 -4.12 6.80
C GLN A 181 5.29 -5.18 6.98
N MET A 182 4.90 -5.80 5.87
CA MET A 182 3.84 -6.79 5.82
C MET A 182 4.37 -8.14 5.36
N LEU A 183 3.93 -9.19 6.04
CA LEU A 183 4.03 -10.57 5.58
C LEU A 183 2.70 -10.95 4.98
N THR A 184 2.70 -11.30 3.71
CA THR A 184 1.51 -11.72 2.98
C THR A 184 1.63 -13.16 2.52
N LYS A 185 0.52 -13.89 2.59
CA LYS A 185 0.42 -15.25 2.08
C LYS A 185 -0.92 -15.47 1.41
N ILE A 186 -0.90 -16.13 0.25
CA ILE A 186 -2.10 -16.61 -0.43
C ILE A 186 -1.93 -18.10 -0.69
N ASP A 187 -2.89 -18.89 -0.22
CA ASP A 187 -3.00 -20.32 -0.48
C ASP A 187 -4.32 -20.59 -1.23
N SER A 188 -4.34 -21.59 -2.12
CA SER A 188 -5.56 -22.07 -2.78
C SER A 188 -5.83 -23.53 -2.42
N PHE A 189 -7.12 -23.87 -2.31
CA PHE A 189 -7.58 -25.20 -1.93
C PHE A 189 -8.80 -25.60 -2.74
N SER A 190 -8.71 -26.72 -3.43
CA SER A 190 -9.86 -27.30 -4.16
C SER A 190 -10.95 -27.82 -3.22
N ASN A 191 -10.59 -28.25 -2.00
CA ASN A 191 -11.55 -28.61 -0.97
C ASN A 191 -10.98 -28.39 0.45
N LEU A 192 -11.82 -27.95 1.37
CA LEU A 192 -11.48 -27.71 2.79
C LEU A 192 -12.59 -28.19 3.73
N GLY A 193 -13.29 -29.29 3.42
CA GLY A 193 -14.28 -29.89 4.34
C GLY A 193 -15.42 -28.96 4.77
N TYR A 194 -15.54 -27.77 4.16
CA TYR A 194 -16.64 -26.85 4.35
C TYR A 194 -17.88 -27.43 3.71
N PRO A 195 -19.07 -27.13 4.26
CA PRO A 195 -20.31 -27.43 3.57
C PRO A 195 -20.24 -26.85 2.16
N GLU A 196 -20.41 -27.72 1.16
CA GLU A 196 -20.63 -27.26 -0.20
C GLU A 196 -22.02 -26.63 -0.24
N GLU A 197 -22.07 -25.29 -0.19
CA GLU A 197 -23.25 -24.61 -0.70
C GLU A 197 -23.30 -24.87 -2.21
N LYS A 198 -24.50 -25.14 -2.74
CA LYS A 198 -24.73 -25.88 -4.00
C LYS A 198 -24.13 -25.29 -5.29
N ALA A 199 -23.38 -24.19 -5.22
CA ALA A 199 -23.01 -23.40 -6.38
C ALA A 199 -21.59 -22.79 -6.32
N ARG A 200 -20.64 -23.34 -5.55
CA ARG A 200 -19.24 -22.85 -5.60
C ARG A 200 -18.61 -23.13 -6.97
N THR A 201 -17.99 -22.12 -7.58
CA THR A 201 -17.42 -22.22 -8.95
C THR A 201 -15.91 -22.01 -9.01
N SER A 202 -15.24 -21.73 -7.88
CA SER A 202 -13.77 -21.60 -7.79
C SER A 202 -13.19 -22.50 -6.71
N ASP A 203 -11.86 -22.55 -6.64
CA ASP A 203 -11.13 -22.95 -5.45
C ASP A 203 -11.42 -22.00 -4.28
N ILE A 204 -11.13 -22.46 -3.07
CA ILE A 204 -11.14 -21.64 -1.88
C ILE A 204 -9.77 -20.99 -1.74
N TYR A 205 -9.73 -19.67 -1.73
CA TYR A 205 -8.51 -18.91 -1.52
C TYR A 205 -8.45 -18.43 -0.08
N GLN A 206 -7.31 -18.63 0.56
CA GLN A 206 -7.02 -18.08 1.87
C GLN A 206 -5.94 -17.01 1.72
N PHE A 207 -6.23 -15.78 2.12
CA PHE A 207 -5.23 -14.75 2.26
C PHE A 207 -4.97 -14.42 3.73
N ASP A 208 -3.73 -14.06 4.02
CA ASP A 208 -3.28 -13.63 5.34
C ASP A 208 -2.31 -12.46 5.16
N VAL A 209 -2.69 -11.30 5.69
CA VAL A 209 -1.89 -10.08 5.73
C VAL A 209 -1.55 -9.80 7.19
N LYS A 210 -0.26 -9.90 7.53
CA LYS A 210 0.26 -9.62 8.87
C LYS A 210 1.22 -8.46 8.83
N SER A 211 1.23 -7.69 9.91
CA SER A 211 2.26 -6.70 10.17
C SER A 211 2.73 -6.80 11.62
N GLY A 212 3.88 -6.22 11.93
CA GLY A 212 4.37 -6.06 13.30
C GLY A 212 3.55 -5.06 14.12
N GLN A 213 2.64 -4.32 13.49
CA GLN A 213 1.69 -3.39 14.10
C GLN A 213 0.24 -3.78 13.72
N PRO A 214 -0.77 -3.35 14.49
CA PRO A 214 -2.17 -3.51 14.09
C PRO A 214 -2.44 -2.89 12.72
N LEU A 215 -3.09 -3.65 11.83
CA LEU A 215 -3.46 -3.16 10.50
C LEU A 215 -4.71 -2.29 10.61
N ASP A 216 -4.57 -1.01 10.24
CA ASP A 216 -5.71 -0.14 10.02
C ASP A 216 -6.28 -0.40 8.62
N LEU A 217 -7.42 -1.10 8.57
CA LEU A 217 -8.17 -1.37 7.34
C LEU A 217 -9.42 -0.48 7.25
N THR A 218 -9.32 0.77 7.67
CA THR A 218 -10.36 1.78 7.36
C THR A 218 -10.55 1.87 5.84
N GLU A 219 -9.46 1.85 5.08
CA GLU A 219 -9.50 1.55 3.65
C GLU A 219 -9.50 0.02 3.44
N PRO A 220 -10.43 -0.53 2.64
CA PRO A 220 -10.54 -1.98 2.46
C PRO A 220 -9.46 -2.55 1.54
N ILE A 221 -9.18 -3.84 1.71
CA ILE A 221 -8.47 -4.64 0.72
C ILE A 221 -9.43 -4.94 -0.44
N GLN A 222 -8.96 -4.76 -1.68
CA GLN A 222 -9.70 -5.19 -2.85
C GLN A 222 -9.34 -6.64 -3.17
N LEU A 223 -10.37 -7.46 -3.37
CA LEU A 223 -10.29 -8.84 -3.81
C LEU A 223 -10.69 -8.91 -5.28
N THR A 224 -10.04 -9.76 -6.06
CA THR A 224 -10.42 -10.08 -7.45
C THR A 224 -10.27 -11.57 -7.70
N ILE A 225 -11.34 -12.25 -8.14
CA ILE A 225 -11.33 -13.65 -8.57
C ILE A 225 -11.71 -13.70 -10.05
N ASN A 226 -10.81 -14.22 -10.88
CA ASN A 226 -11.03 -14.48 -12.29
C ASN A 226 -11.76 -15.81 -12.49
N PHE A 227 -12.64 -15.86 -13.48
CA PHE A 227 -13.42 -17.06 -13.82
C PHE A 227 -13.46 -17.29 -15.34
N SER A 228 -13.78 -18.51 -15.76
CA SER A 228 -13.96 -18.81 -17.19
C SER A 228 -15.33 -18.35 -17.70
N SER A 229 -15.35 -17.69 -18.86
CA SER A 229 -16.51 -17.00 -19.47
C SER A 229 -17.68 -17.87 -19.94
N ALA A 230 -17.67 -19.19 -19.68
CA ALA A 230 -18.62 -20.12 -20.33
C ALA A 230 -20.07 -19.99 -19.84
N GLU A 231 -20.36 -19.24 -18.77
CA GLU A 231 -21.70 -19.17 -18.19
C GLU A 231 -22.10 -17.76 -17.73
N HIS A 232 -23.30 -17.33 -18.15
CA HIS A 232 -23.91 -16.03 -17.84
C HIS A 232 -24.48 -15.90 -16.42
N ALA A 233 -24.46 -17.00 -15.66
CA ALA A 233 -24.90 -16.99 -14.27
C ALA A 233 -24.04 -16.01 -13.47
N ARG A 234 -24.72 -15.13 -12.73
CA ARG A 234 -24.09 -14.14 -11.87
C ARG A 234 -23.24 -14.86 -10.84
N LYS A 235 -22.05 -14.33 -10.60
CA LYS A 235 -21.12 -14.83 -9.61
C LYS A 235 -20.84 -13.77 -8.56
N ALA A 236 -20.61 -14.20 -7.33
CA ALA A 236 -20.31 -13.33 -6.20
C ALA A 236 -19.25 -13.95 -5.30
N ILE A 237 -18.45 -13.09 -4.68
CA ILE A 237 -17.47 -13.51 -3.70
C ILE A 237 -18.19 -13.70 -2.37
N TYR A 238 -17.92 -14.82 -1.70
CA TYR A 238 -18.32 -15.06 -0.33
C TYR A 238 -17.08 -15.28 0.51
N TYR A 239 -17.15 -14.92 1.79
CA TYR A 239 -16.13 -15.25 2.77
C TYR A 239 -16.66 -16.23 3.81
N TRP A 240 -15.78 -17.05 4.37
CA TRP A 240 -16.15 -18.00 5.41
C TRP A 240 -16.15 -17.34 6.78
N ASP A 241 -17.28 -17.38 7.49
CA ASP A 241 -17.38 -16.97 8.89
C ASP A 241 -17.37 -18.20 9.81
N ASN A 242 -16.31 -18.34 10.60
CA ASN A 242 -16.16 -19.46 11.54
C ASN A 242 -17.20 -19.45 12.67
N ASN A 243 -17.73 -18.28 13.05
CA ASN A 243 -18.71 -18.19 14.13
C ASN A 243 -20.08 -18.70 13.67
N GLN A 244 -20.43 -18.40 12.42
CA GLN A 244 -21.69 -18.81 11.80
C GLN A 244 -21.59 -20.17 11.11
N ASN A 245 -20.36 -20.65 10.87
CA ASN A 245 -20.08 -21.88 10.11
C ASN A 245 -20.79 -21.86 8.75
N SER A 246 -20.71 -20.71 8.07
CA SER A 246 -21.43 -20.45 6.81
C SER A 246 -20.60 -19.53 5.92
N TRP A 247 -20.86 -19.61 4.61
CA TRP A 247 -20.39 -18.61 3.66
C TRP A 247 -21.26 -17.35 3.76
N ILE A 248 -20.61 -16.20 3.86
CA ILE A 248 -21.26 -14.90 3.98
C ILE A 248 -20.97 -14.09 2.72
N TYR A 249 -22.04 -13.57 2.12
CA TYR A 249 -21.99 -12.76 0.92
C TYR A 249 -21.12 -11.51 1.11
N LEU A 250 -20.18 -11.26 0.18
CA LEU A 250 -19.51 -9.97 0.03
C LEU A 250 -20.16 -9.18 -1.11
N PRO A 251 -20.55 -7.91 -0.89
CA PRO A 251 -20.94 -7.00 -1.96
C PRO A 251 -19.88 -6.97 -3.07
N SER A 252 -20.22 -7.59 -4.20
CA SER A 252 -19.29 -7.86 -5.30
C SER A 252 -19.75 -7.19 -6.58
N TRP A 253 -18.79 -6.79 -7.42
CA TRP A 253 -19.01 -6.34 -8.78
C TRP A 253 -18.28 -7.23 -9.77
N THR A 254 -18.80 -7.31 -10.99
CA THR A 254 -18.25 -8.19 -12.02
C THR A 254 -17.78 -7.35 -13.20
N ASN A 255 -16.54 -7.58 -13.64
CA ASN A 255 -16.04 -7.12 -14.92
C ASN A 255 -16.16 -8.27 -15.93
N TYR A 256 -17.15 -8.18 -16.82
CA TYR A 256 -17.42 -9.22 -17.81
C TYR A 256 -16.41 -9.24 -18.97
N TYR A 257 -15.68 -8.14 -19.20
CA TYR A 257 -14.62 -8.12 -20.23
C TYR A 257 -13.39 -8.90 -19.78
N GLU A 258 -13.06 -8.77 -18.50
CA GLU A 258 -11.91 -9.45 -17.87
C GLU A 258 -12.29 -10.81 -17.28
N ASN A 259 -13.59 -11.14 -17.27
CA ASN A 259 -14.17 -12.29 -16.57
C ASN A 259 -13.70 -12.36 -15.12
N SER A 260 -13.82 -11.25 -14.41
CA SER A 260 -13.38 -11.12 -13.02
C SER A 260 -14.52 -10.65 -12.14
N VAL A 261 -14.57 -11.14 -10.90
CA VAL A 261 -15.44 -10.63 -9.85
C VAL A 261 -14.55 -10.01 -8.79
N SER A 262 -14.89 -8.81 -8.35
CA SER A 262 -14.16 -8.11 -7.30
C SER A 262 -15.08 -7.74 -6.14
N ALA A 263 -14.49 -7.62 -4.96
CA ALA A 263 -15.17 -7.20 -3.74
C ALA A 263 -14.20 -6.42 -2.84
N TYR A 264 -14.74 -5.68 -1.87
CA TYR A 264 -13.94 -5.04 -0.83
C TYR A 264 -14.12 -5.78 0.50
N ILE A 265 -13.03 -5.94 1.25
CA ILE A 265 -13.04 -6.58 2.57
C ILE A 265 -12.18 -5.79 3.57
N HIS A 266 -12.66 -5.67 4.80
CA HIS A 266 -11.96 -4.99 5.90
C HIS A 266 -11.28 -5.99 6.86
N LEU A 267 -11.09 -7.24 6.42
CA LEU A 267 -10.45 -8.29 7.20
C LEU A 267 -9.01 -8.49 6.72
N PRO A 268 -8.02 -8.54 7.63
CA PRO A 268 -6.62 -8.75 7.26
C PRO A 268 -6.33 -10.21 6.88
N PHE A 269 -7.21 -11.14 7.24
CA PHE A 269 -7.17 -12.52 6.79
C PHE A 269 -8.59 -13.01 6.54
N SER A 270 -8.77 -13.83 5.51
CA SER A 270 -10.05 -14.51 5.28
C SER A 270 -9.89 -15.68 4.31
N ARG A 271 -10.88 -16.57 4.32
CA ARG A 271 -11.10 -17.54 3.25
C ARG A 271 -12.23 -17.05 2.37
N VAL A 272 -12.00 -17.01 1.07
CA VAL A 272 -12.97 -16.52 0.09
C VAL A 272 -13.09 -17.49 -1.07
N ALA A 273 -14.27 -17.54 -1.67
CA ALA A 273 -14.52 -18.32 -2.87
C ALA A 273 -15.61 -17.66 -3.69
N LEU A 274 -15.67 -18.03 -4.97
CA LEU A 274 -16.68 -17.58 -5.90
C LEU A 274 -17.86 -18.55 -5.93
N PHE A 275 -19.07 -18.01 -5.80
CA PHE A 275 -20.31 -18.77 -5.87
C PHE A 275 -21.19 -18.23 -6.98
N LYS A 276 -21.95 -19.13 -7.61
CA LYS A 276 -23.01 -18.78 -8.56
C LYS A 276 -24.29 -18.45 -7.79
N GLU A 277 -24.91 -17.36 -8.20
CA GLU A 277 -26.23 -16.90 -7.73
C GLU A 277 -27.30 -17.49 -8.65
N GLU A 278 -28.04 -18.49 -8.19
CA GLU A 278 -29.10 -19.10 -8.99
C GLU A 278 -30.19 -18.08 -9.35
N GLY A 279 -30.73 -18.20 -10.57
CA GLY A 279 -31.80 -17.32 -11.07
C GLY A 279 -31.37 -15.89 -11.40
N GLN A 280 -30.11 -15.52 -11.18
CA GLN A 280 -29.59 -14.19 -11.55
C GLN A 280 -28.55 -14.30 -12.64
N TRP A 281 -28.78 -13.62 -13.75
CA TRP A 281 -27.84 -13.53 -14.85
C TRP A 281 -27.24 -12.14 -14.86
N ALA A 282 -25.99 -12.03 -15.32
CA ALA A 282 -25.41 -10.73 -15.50
C ALA A 282 -24.35 -10.76 -16.62
N GLY A 283 -24.20 -9.62 -17.29
CA GLY A 283 -23.45 -9.52 -18.55
C GLY A 283 -23.78 -8.22 -19.28
N GLU A 284 -23.42 -8.12 -20.54
CA GLU A 284 -23.68 -6.93 -21.34
C GLU A 284 -25.09 -6.95 -21.96
N ALA A 285 -25.78 -5.82 -21.86
CA ALA A 285 -26.93 -5.51 -22.68
C ALA A 285 -26.56 -4.57 -23.82
N SER A 286 -27.19 -4.74 -24.97
CA SER A 286 -27.23 -3.68 -26.00
C SER A 286 -28.67 -3.28 -26.32
N TRP A 287 -28.88 -2.58 -27.43
CA TRP A 287 -30.21 -2.17 -27.83
C TRP A 287 -30.49 -2.29 -29.32
N TYR A 288 -31.78 -2.45 -29.64
CA TYR A 288 -32.34 -2.41 -30.99
C TYR A 288 -33.52 -1.44 -31.06
N ALA A 289 -33.98 -1.10 -32.27
CA ALA A 289 -35.14 -0.23 -32.46
C ALA A 289 -36.16 -0.89 -33.39
N TRP A 290 -37.14 -1.60 -32.83
CA TRP A 290 -38.17 -2.28 -33.63
C TRP A 290 -39.58 -2.14 -33.07
N ARG A 291 -39.86 -2.58 -31.84
CA ARG A 291 -41.24 -2.66 -31.32
C ARG A 291 -41.71 -1.39 -30.63
N GLY A 292 -40.80 -0.65 -30.00
CA GLY A 292 -41.09 0.64 -29.35
C GLY A 292 -41.82 0.48 -28.01
N GLY A 293 -41.17 -0.13 -27.02
CA GLY A 293 -41.75 -0.34 -25.70
C GLY A 293 -40.81 -1.06 -24.73
N ASN A 294 -41.37 -1.58 -23.63
CA ASN A 294 -40.62 -2.35 -22.64
C ASN A 294 -40.43 -3.80 -23.08
N TYR A 295 -39.60 -3.98 -24.10
CA TYR A 295 -39.36 -5.26 -24.76
C TYR A 295 -37.87 -5.58 -24.84
N ALA A 296 -37.54 -6.85 -25.05
CA ALA A 296 -36.16 -7.30 -25.21
C ALA A 296 -36.05 -8.57 -26.08
N ALA A 297 -34.90 -8.73 -26.70
CA ALA A 297 -34.51 -9.95 -27.38
C ALA A 297 -33.60 -10.78 -26.47
N SER A 298 -33.85 -12.08 -26.40
CA SER A 298 -33.00 -13.04 -25.67
C SER A 298 -32.87 -14.35 -26.45
N ARG A 299 -31.70 -15.00 -26.34
CA ARG A 299 -31.48 -16.36 -26.83
C ARG A 299 -31.87 -17.41 -25.78
N ASP A 300 -31.84 -16.99 -24.53
CA ASP A 300 -31.83 -17.87 -23.38
C ASP A 300 -33.18 -17.90 -22.65
N TYR A 301 -33.89 -16.77 -22.66
CA TYR A 301 -35.23 -16.66 -22.08
C TYR A 301 -36.31 -16.83 -23.16
N PRO A 302 -37.38 -17.60 -22.90
CA PRO A 302 -38.43 -17.83 -23.88
C PRO A 302 -39.26 -16.57 -24.17
N SER A 303 -39.85 -16.51 -25.37
CA SER A 303 -40.79 -15.45 -25.74
C SER A 303 -41.94 -15.36 -24.73
N GLY A 304 -42.27 -14.14 -24.30
CA GLY A 304 -43.27 -13.86 -23.26
C GLY A 304 -42.73 -13.81 -21.84
N ALA A 305 -41.49 -14.27 -21.58
CA ALA A 305 -40.87 -14.16 -20.25
C ALA A 305 -40.76 -12.70 -19.81
N GLN A 306 -41.00 -12.43 -18.53
CA GLN A 306 -40.85 -11.11 -17.94
C GLN A 306 -39.55 -11.05 -17.14
N LEU A 307 -38.70 -10.10 -17.50
CA LEU A 307 -37.38 -9.96 -16.89
C LEU A 307 -37.24 -8.58 -16.27
N LYS A 308 -36.70 -8.52 -15.06
CA LYS A 308 -36.19 -7.29 -14.47
C LYS A 308 -34.74 -7.11 -14.91
N VAL A 309 -34.48 -6.03 -15.62
CA VAL A 309 -33.14 -5.68 -16.11
C VAL A 309 -32.66 -4.47 -15.34
N THR A 310 -31.54 -4.60 -14.63
CA THR A 310 -30.95 -3.57 -13.77
C THR A 310 -29.58 -3.16 -14.30
N ASN A 311 -29.34 -1.86 -14.49
CA ASN A 311 -28.01 -1.36 -14.85
C ASN A 311 -27.06 -1.44 -13.65
N ILE A 312 -25.92 -2.11 -13.83
CA ILE A 312 -24.90 -2.32 -12.78
C ILE A 312 -23.56 -1.63 -13.11
N THR A 313 -23.59 -0.59 -13.94
CA THR A 313 -22.41 0.22 -14.28
C THR A 313 -22.00 1.07 -13.09
N TYR A 314 -21.01 0.64 -12.30
CA TYR A 314 -20.50 1.39 -11.16
C TYR A 314 -20.03 2.79 -11.55
N GLY A 315 -20.26 3.77 -10.67
CA GLY A 315 -19.92 5.18 -10.92
C GLY A 315 -20.83 5.90 -11.94
N SER A 316 -21.73 5.20 -12.61
CA SER A 316 -22.70 5.80 -13.53
C SER A 316 -23.90 6.39 -12.77
N LYS A 317 -24.44 7.51 -13.27
CA LYS A 317 -25.72 8.10 -12.80
C LYS A 317 -26.93 7.17 -12.94
N ASN A 318 -26.78 6.08 -13.70
CA ASN A 318 -27.83 5.09 -13.94
C ASN A 318 -27.60 3.78 -13.16
N PHE A 319 -26.54 3.70 -12.35
CA PHE A 319 -26.30 2.55 -11.48
C PHE A 319 -27.54 2.25 -10.62
N GLY A 320 -27.97 0.98 -10.60
CA GLY A 320 -29.14 0.51 -9.86
C GLY A 320 -30.50 0.79 -10.50
N LYS A 321 -30.57 1.54 -11.60
CA LYS A 321 -31.84 1.75 -12.31
C LYS A 321 -32.29 0.45 -12.97
N SER A 322 -33.60 0.18 -12.93
CA SER A 322 -34.17 -1.04 -13.49
C SER A 322 -35.40 -0.79 -14.34
N VAL A 323 -35.65 -1.71 -15.28
CA VAL A 323 -36.83 -1.75 -16.14
C VAL A 323 -37.30 -3.20 -16.24
N ILE A 324 -38.61 -3.39 -16.22
CA ILE A 324 -39.23 -4.70 -16.49
C ILE A 324 -39.52 -4.76 -17.99
N VAL A 325 -39.05 -5.82 -18.64
CA VAL A 325 -39.24 -6.06 -20.07
C VAL A 325 -39.91 -7.40 -20.33
N THR A 326 -40.60 -7.51 -21.45
CA THR A 326 -41.12 -8.79 -21.96
C THR A 326 -40.28 -9.25 -23.15
N ILE A 327 -39.82 -10.50 -23.13
CA ILE A 327 -39.09 -11.07 -24.26
C ILE A 327 -40.04 -11.19 -25.46
N ASN A 328 -39.63 -10.63 -26.59
CA ASN A 328 -40.44 -10.59 -27.81
C ASN A 328 -39.67 -10.98 -29.08
N ASP A 329 -38.36 -11.16 -28.98
CA ASP A 329 -37.50 -11.41 -30.13
C ASP A 329 -36.31 -12.29 -29.72
N TYR A 330 -35.59 -12.79 -30.72
CA TYR A 330 -34.41 -13.65 -30.54
C TYR A 330 -33.12 -12.90 -30.85
N GLY A 331 -32.15 -12.97 -29.94
CA GLY A 331 -30.87 -12.29 -30.03
C GLY A 331 -30.30 -12.04 -28.64
N PRO A 332 -29.19 -11.29 -28.47
CA PRO A 332 -28.22 -10.86 -29.48
C PRO A 332 -27.48 -12.02 -30.15
N ALA A 333 -26.72 -11.75 -31.22
CA ALA A 333 -25.91 -12.79 -31.87
C ALA A 333 -24.84 -13.38 -30.92
N GLU A 334 -24.68 -14.70 -30.93
CA GLU A 334 -23.86 -15.44 -29.97
C GLU A 334 -22.41 -14.97 -29.85
N TRP A 335 -21.76 -14.72 -30.99
CA TRP A 335 -20.38 -14.25 -31.06
C TRP A 335 -20.15 -12.88 -30.41
N THR A 336 -21.21 -12.17 -30.03
CA THR A 336 -21.08 -10.88 -29.33
C THR A 336 -20.95 -11.00 -27.83
N GLY A 337 -21.21 -12.17 -27.23
CA GLY A 337 -21.13 -12.37 -25.78
C GLY A 337 -22.18 -11.64 -24.92
N ARG A 338 -22.98 -10.76 -25.54
CA ARG A 338 -24.08 -10.04 -24.89
C ARG A 338 -25.19 -11.02 -24.47
N ILE A 339 -25.86 -10.70 -23.38
CA ILE A 339 -26.87 -11.57 -22.76
C ILE A 339 -28.31 -11.14 -23.09
N ILE A 340 -28.53 -9.88 -23.46
CA ILE A 340 -29.85 -9.36 -23.77
C ILE A 340 -29.75 -8.11 -24.66
N ASP A 341 -30.67 -7.96 -25.61
CA ASP A 341 -30.81 -6.73 -26.38
C ASP A 341 -32.13 -6.06 -26.01
N LEU A 342 -32.08 -4.85 -25.45
CA LEU A 342 -33.28 -4.12 -25.04
C LEU A 342 -33.85 -3.32 -26.22
N ASP A 343 -35.16 -3.20 -26.32
CA ASP A 343 -35.74 -2.19 -27.21
C ASP A 343 -35.27 -0.78 -26.75
N LYS A 344 -35.05 0.11 -27.71
CA LYS A 344 -34.57 1.48 -27.50
C LYS A 344 -35.34 2.21 -26.38
N VAL A 345 -36.64 1.98 -26.26
CA VAL A 345 -37.48 2.59 -25.21
C VAL A 345 -37.11 2.07 -23.82
N ALA A 346 -36.94 0.75 -23.66
CA ALA A 346 -36.50 0.14 -22.41
C ALA A 346 -35.06 0.55 -22.05
N TYR A 347 -34.13 0.47 -23.01
CA TYR A 347 -32.72 0.81 -22.79
C TYR A 347 -32.57 2.26 -22.31
N SER A 348 -33.31 3.20 -22.89
CA SER A 348 -33.24 4.62 -22.52
C SER A 348 -33.69 4.94 -21.08
N GLN A 349 -34.46 4.05 -20.43
CA GLN A 349 -34.89 4.25 -19.04
C GLN A 349 -33.76 3.95 -18.05
N ILE A 350 -32.87 3.03 -18.39
CA ILE A 350 -31.81 2.55 -17.49
C ILE A 350 -30.39 2.81 -18.03
N GLY A 351 -30.25 3.35 -19.23
CA GLY A 351 -28.97 3.49 -19.94
C GLY A 351 -28.85 4.77 -20.76
N TYR A 352 -27.72 4.92 -21.44
CA TYR A 352 -27.48 6.03 -22.37
C TYR A 352 -27.26 5.48 -23.78
N LEU A 353 -28.16 5.81 -24.71
CA LEU A 353 -28.20 5.20 -26.04
C LEU A 353 -26.88 5.32 -26.81
N LYS A 354 -26.16 6.45 -26.71
CA LYS A 354 -24.88 6.63 -27.41
C LYS A 354 -23.76 5.73 -26.88
N GLY A 355 -23.92 5.15 -25.69
CA GLY A 355 -22.98 4.17 -25.15
C GLY A 355 -23.02 2.82 -25.89
N GLY A 356 -24.14 2.51 -26.56
CA GLY A 356 -24.31 1.29 -27.35
C GLY A 356 -24.52 0.02 -26.51
N VAL A 357 -23.71 -0.17 -25.48
CA VAL A 357 -23.74 -1.30 -24.55
C VAL A 357 -23.66 -0.84 -23.10
N MET A 358 -24.12 -1.68 -22.17
CA MET A 358 -23.95 -1.46 -20.74
C MET A 358 -23.99 -2.78 -19.96
N PRO A 359 -23.27 -2.91 -18.84
CA PRO A 359 -23.40 -4.06 -17.95
C PRO A 359 -24.76 -4.03 -17.23
N VAL A 360 -25.45 -5.18 -17.24
CA VAL A 360 -26.75 -5.38 -16.60
C VAL A 360 -26.79 -6.64 -15.75
N ARG A 361 -27.70 -6.64 -14.78
CA ARG A 361 -28.22 -7.84 -14.13
C ARG A 361 -29.63 -8.12 -14.65
N VAL A 362 -29.91 -9.38 -14.97
CA VAL A 362 -31.18 -9.89 -15.47
C VAL A 362 -31.71 -10.89 -14.46
N GLU A 363 -32.94 -10.66 -14.02
CA GLU A 363 -33.65 -11.49 -13.03
C GLU A 363 -35.00 -11.85 -13.64
N GLU A 364 -35.35 -13.13 -13.68
CA GLU A 364 -36.69 -13.56 -14.11
C GLU A 364 -37.72 -13.19 -13.03
N ILE A 365 -38.89 -12.70 -13.46
CA ILE A 365 -40.00 -12.35 -12.57
C ILE A 365 -41.07 -13.42 -12.74
N GLU A 366 -41.44 -14.08 -11.65
CA GLU A 366 -42.57 -15.03 -11.59
C GLU A 366 -43.94 -14.35 -11.73
#